data_AF-A0A7D9EVB6-F1
#
_entry.id   AF-A0A7D9EVB6-F1
#
_cell.length_a   1.000
_cell.length_b   1.000
_cell.length_c   1.000
_cell.angle_alpha   90.00
_cell.angle_beta   90.00
_cell.angle_gamma   90.00
#
_symmetry.space_group_name_H-M   'P 1'
#
loop_
_entity.id
_entity.type
_entity.pdbx_description
1 polymer ?
#
loop_
_entity_poly.entity_id
_entity_poly.type
_entity_poly.pdbx_seq_one_letter_code
_entity_poly.pdbx_strand_id
1 'polypeptide(L)'
;MKDGQPSVYLNYVNKELYYYRKSNTSINICFLDYDGVLLKKKIFAEGNVGLLTIFGDFLYLQKTDTRVVQEMNVSTGVVYRNISLPKSFTNLNEIAIVDQSQYPTGSSPAMRRNSQSANLAEALSTIVDTNSQIQTDCNNNCDSDENLTGFIDDLGRRLQSTSSEIVVRQLIARDTDGLAGLRDRVLQLVRSKWSCCRKGELQRRITRTRGTSASEKLAQDIVLLVKFYESGEGSQALKDIFRKVRNTDCSYALGDKETNAFDQPNLKKLLEIVEDLEAKFVETNIQHKTDIDKLKDELNHMQLHLAEKDSKIYSLEKEVSTLRANCRASKESLNSKCESICVEMENISKMAEQRKSKESIKILTKKILNNSVEFGNTELAHPGPKGAVNNGTQPRSFAAVASGSNEDNEQVTIVSVIDCEQSEGQINTVLVNDDDSNKGESANDPGPPSNNTDCPKQSQVIRSSKTSENQNEASLVDSKVFIGVERRNTKRLYLGGVKDGVHASTIKEFMQGKGVQPTFVRMMKSRRSGTVAVRINVRASDIKEILEPNFWPKNVYAREWLSKDKWEKRSVKSDRDPSREPPS
;
A
#
# COMPACT_ATOMS: atom_id res chain seq x y z
N MET A 1 -45.79 -9.09 -19.98
CA MET A 1 -45.46 -7.87 -20.75
C MET A 1 -46.72 -7.42 -21.48
N LYS A 2 -46.94 -6.12 -21.66
CA LYS A 2 -47.92 -5.57 -22.61
C LYS A 2 -47.14 -4.78 -23.65
N ASP A 3 -47.45 -4.96 -24.92
CA ASP A 3 -46.71 -4.29 -26.01
C ASP A 3 -46.81 -2.76 -25.90
N GLY A 4 -45.67 -2.10 -26.11
CA GLY A 4 -45.58 -0.63 -26.18
C GLY A 4 -45.17 0.11 -24.90
N GLN A 5 -45.09 -0.53 -23.72
CA GLN A 5 -44.55 0.14 -22.52
C GLN A 5 -43.03 -0.04 -22.36
N PRO A 6 -42.27 1.04 -22.11
CA PRO A 6 -40.81 0.96 -21.95
C PRO A 6 -40.45 0.24 -20.65
N SER A 7 -39.78 -0.90 -20.77
CA SER A 7 -39.31 -1.67 -19.63
C SER A 7 -38.18 -0.95 -18.91
N VAL A 8 -38.29 -0.84 -17.59
CA VAL A 8 -37.22 -0.40 -16.68
C VAL A 8 -36.68 -1.63 -15.96
N TYR A 9 -35.36 -1.78 -15.97
CA TYR A 9 -34.66 -2.85 -15.27
C TYR A 9 -33.68 -2.23 -14.28
N LEU A 10 -33.73 -2.64 -13.02
CA LEU A 10 -32.71 -2.33 -12.01
C LEU A 10 -31.67 -3.45 -11.99
N ASN A 11 -30.41 -3.10 -11.77
CA ASN A 11 -29.34 -4.04 -11.49
C ASN A 11 -28.31 -3.37 -10.55
N TYR A 12 -27.51 -4.18 -9.86
CA TYR A 12 -26.57 -3.74 -8.83
C TYR A 12 -25.22 -4.42 -9.07
N VAL A 13 -24.21 -3.64 -9.47
CA VAL A 13 -22.86 -4.14 -9.78
C VAL A 13 -21.84 -3.19 -9.15
N ASN A 14 -20.77 -3.74 -8.57
CA ASN A 14 -19.65 -2.98 -8.02
C ASN A 14 -20.05 -1.86 -7.02
N LYS A 15 -21.12 -2.09 -6.25
CA LYS A 15 -21.71 -1.17 -5.26
C LYS A 15 -22.37 0.09 -5.82
N GLU A 16 -22.61 0.14 -7.13
CA GLU A 16 -23.44 1.17 -7.77
C GLU A 16 -24.80 0.58 -8.15
N LEU A 17 -25.87 1.29 -7.81
CA LEU A 17 -27.22 0.97 -8.28
C LEU A 17 -27.45 1.70 -9.59
N TYR A 18 -27.86 0.96 -10.62
CA TYR A 18 -28.24 1.58 -11.89
C TYR A 18 -29.54 0.98 -12.41
N TYR A 19 -30.30 1.80 -13.12
CA TYR A 19 -31.41 1.34 -13.93
C TYR A 19 -31.14 1.68 -15.38
N TYR A 20 -31.62 0.83 -16.29
CA TYR A 20 -31.67 1.17 -17.71
C TYR A 20 -33.10 1.20 -18.21
N ARG A 21 -33.39 2.19 -19.05
CA ARG A 21 -34.64 2.32 -19.79
C ARG A 21 -34.36 2.03 -21.25
N LYS A 22 -34.89 0.91 -21.74
CA LYS A 22 -34.88 0.58 -23.16
C LYS A 22 -36.04 1.29 -23.87
N SER A 23 -35.74 1.96 -24.97
CA SER A 23 -36.70 2.39 -25.97
C SER A 23 -36.38 1.67 -27.29
N ASN A 24 -37.26 1.77 -28.29
CA ASN A 24 -37.03 1.13 -29.60
C ASN A 24 -35.75 1.64 -30.29
N THR A 25 -35.36 2.89 -30.04
CA THR A 25 -34.27 3.58 -30.74
C THR A 25 -33.07 3.92 -29.86
N SER A 26 -33.15 3.75 -28.53
CA SER A 26 -32.04 4.07 -27.63
C SER A 26 -32.09 3.31 -26.30
N ILE A 27 -30.91 3.08 -25.71
CA ILE A 27 -30.76 2.60 -24.32
C ILE A 27 -30.13 3.71 -23.49
N ASN A 28 -30.89 4.14 -22.47
CA ASN A 28 -30.44 5.09 -21.47
C ASN A 28 -30.08 4.31 -20.21
N ILE A 29 -28.84 4.44 -19.72
CA ILE A 29 -28.44 3.92 -18.42
C ILE A 29 -28.27 5.10 -17.46
N CYS A 30 -28.90 4.98 -16.30
CA CYS A 30 -28.91 5.97 -15.23
C CYS A 30 -28.25 5.35 -14.00
N PHE A 31 -27.17 5.97 -13.53
CA PHE A 31 -26.47 5.62 -12.31
C PHE A 31 -27.05 6.43 -11.15
N LEU A 32 -27.38 5.74 -10.06
CA LEU A 32 -27.94 6.32 -8.84
C LEU A 32 -26.93 6.17 -7.69
N ASP A 33 -26.93 7.12 -6.76
CA ASP A 33 -26.30 6.90 -5.46
C ASP A 33 -27.21 6.09 -4.52
N TYR A 34 -26.75 5.92 -3.27
CA TYR A 34 -27.47 5.18 -2.22
C TYR A 34 -28.81 5.82 -1.84
N ASP A 35 -28.97 7.13 -2.05
CA ASP A 35 -30.20 7.87 -1.76
C ASP A 35 -31.14 7.94 -2.98
N GLY A 36 -30.77 7.31 -4.10
CA GLY A 36 -31.54 7.28 -5.33
C GLY A 36 -31.42 8.54 -6.19
N VAL A 37 -30.44 9.40 -5.92
CA VAL A 37 -30.18 10.61 -6.71
C VAL A 37 -29.43 10.25 -7.98
N LEU A 38 -29.83 10.85 -9.10
CA LEU A 38 -29.23 10.61 -10.42
C LEU A 38 -27.82 11.22 -10.49
N LEU A 39 -26.79 10.39 -10.26
CA LEU A 39 -25.39 10.75 -10.41
C LEU A 39 -25.01 11.01 -11.87
N LYS A 40 -25.48 10.15 -12.79
CA LYS A 40 -25.02 10.16 -14.18
C LYS A 40 -26.05 9.52 -15.11
N LYS A 41 -26.31 10.18 -16.24
CA LYS A 41 -27.09 9.61 -17.36
C LYS A 41 -26.19 9.46 -18.58
N LYS A 42 -26.18 8.28 -19.18
CA LYS A 42 -25.48 8.02 -20.45
C LYS A 42 -26.42 7.34 -21.45
N ILE A 43 -26.31 7.78 -22.71
CA ILE A 43 -26.99 7.19 -23.86
C ILE A 43 -25.93 6.37 -24.60
N PHE A 44 -26.11 5.05 -24.69
CA PHE A 44 -25.05 4.14 -25.16
C PHE A 44 -25.20 3.71 -26.62
N ALA A 45 -26.39 3.83 -27.20
CA ALA A 45 -26.65 3.44 -28.59
C ALA A 45 -27.86 4.18 -29.16
N GLU A 46 -27.79 4.48 -30.45
CA GLU A 46 -28.92 4.85 -31.29
C GLU A 46 -29.18 3.76 -32.34
N GLY A 47 -30.45 3.44 -32.59
CA GLY A 47 -30.91 2.40 -33.51
C GLY A 47 -31.60 1.22 -32.81
N ASN A 48 -32.03 0.22 -33.59
CA ASN A 48 -32.72 -0.96 -33.09
C ASN A 48 -31.74 -1.86 -32.30
N VAL A 49 -31.76 -1.78 -30.98
CA VAL A 49 -30.96 -2.66 -30.10
C VAL A 49 -31.81 -3.84 -29.66
N GLY A 50 -31.34 -5.06 -29.94
CA GLY A 50 -32.06 -6.30 -29.65
C GLY A 50 -31.90 -6.72 -28.20
N LEU A 51 -30.72 -7.20 -27.84
CA LEU A 51 -30.43 -7.76 -26.52
C LEU A 51 -29.33 -6.98 -25.80
N LEU A 52 -29.47 -6.89 -24.47
CA LEU A 52 -28.54 -6.24 -23.56
C LEU A 52 -28.20 -7.21 -22.43
N THR A 53 -26.92 -7.49 -22.24
CA THR A 53 -26.43 -8.25 -21.08
C THR A 53 -25.28 -7.48 -20.44
N ILE A 54 -25.23 -7.45 -19.11
CA ILE A 54 -24.14 -6.83 -18.35
C ILE A 54 -23.41 -7.93 -17.59
N PHE A 55 -22.09 -7.93 -17.67
CA PHE A 55 -21.23 -8.89 -16.98
C PHE A 55 -20.00 -8.14 -16.42
N GLY A 56 -19.94 -8.00 -15.10
CA GLY A 56 -18.97 -7.11 -14.46
C GLY A 56 -19.05 -5.68 -14.99
N ASP A 57 -17.90 -5.08 -15.31
CA ASP A 57 -17.80 -3.73 -15.85
C ASP A 57 -18.13 -3.62 -17.36
N PHE A 58 -18.62 -4.68 -18.00
CA PHE A 58 -18.86 -4.73 -19.45
C PHE A 58 -20.34 -4.90 -19.83
N LEU A 59 -20.72 -4.13 -20.85
CA LEU A 59 -22.03 -4.03 -21.48
C LEU A 59 -21.95 -4.68 -22.86
N TYR A 60 -22.72 -5.74 -23.09
CA TYR A 60 -22.81 -6.42 -24.38
C TYR A 60 -24.09 -6.00 -25.09
N LEU A 61 -23.93 -5.35 -26.24
CA LEU A 61 -24.99 -4.76 -27.06
C LEU A 61 -25.11 -5.49 -28.40
N GLN A 62 -26.21 -6.21 -28.62
CA GLN A 62 -26.53 -6.74 -29.95
C GLN A 62 -27.51 -5.81 -30.68
N LYS A 63 -27.17 -5.31 -31.86
CA LYS A 63 -28.14 -4.63 -32.75
C LYS A 63 -29.05 -5.69 -33.38
N THR A 64 -30.36 -5.43 -33.52
CA THR A 64 -31.29 -6.43 -34.10
C THR A 64 -30.91 -6.80 -35.53
N ASP A 65 -30.38 -5.83 -36.26
CA ASP A 65 -30.21 -5.91 -37.71
C ASP A 65 -28.80 -6.41 -38.09
N THR A 66 -27.93 -6.67 -37.10
CA THR A 66 -26.58 -7.19 -37.34
C THR A 66 -26.24 -8.35 -36.40
N ARG A 67 -25.45 -9.31 -36.88
CA ARG A 67 -24.87 -10.38 -36.07
C ARG A 67 -23.61 -9.93 -35.33
N VAL A 68 -23.58 -8.68 -34.87
CA VAL A 68 -22.43 -8.08 -34.18
C VAL A 68 -22.84 -7.70 -32.77
N VAL A 69 -22.15 -8.27 -31.78
CA VAL A 69 -22.22 -7.86 -30.38
C VAL A 69 -21.11 -6.86 -30.13
N GLN A 70 -21.44 -5.66 -29.66
CA GLN A 70 -20.45 -4.68 -29.23
C GLN A 70 -20.22 -4.85 -27.73
N GLU A 71 -18.97 -5.02 -27.33
CA GLU A 71 -18.57 -4.97 -25.93
C GLU A 71 -18.13 -3.55 -25.59
N MET A 72 -18.81 -2.92 -24.64
CA MET A 72 -18.49 -1.58 -24.14
C MET A 72 -18.22 -1.64 -22.64
N ASN A 73 -17.27 -0.86 -22.14
CA ASN A 73 -17.11 -0.71 -20.70
C ASN A 73 -18.19 0.25 -20.13
N VAL A 74 -18.85 -0.15 -19.05
CA VAL A 74 -20.01 0.54 -18.46
C VAL A 74 -19.64 1.93 -17.92
N SER A 75 -18.50 2.08 -17.23
CA SER A 75 -18.12 3.34 -16.59
C SER A 75 -17.61 4.37 -17.62
N THR A 76 -16.78 3.94 -18.58
CA THR A 76 -16.16 4.80 -19.59
C THR A 76 -17.05 5.03 -20.82
N GLY A 77 -17.84 4.03 -21.25
CA GLY A 77 -18.60 4.05 -22.50
C GLY A 77 -17.76 3.76 -23.76
N VAL A 78 -16.50 3.33 -23.59
CA VAL A 78 -15.61 2.98 -24.70
C VAL A 78 -15.97 1.60 -25.24
N VAL A 79 -16.05 1.46 -26.57
CA VAL A 79 -16.19 0.17 -27.26
C VAL A 79 -14.83 -0.52 -27.31
N TYR A 80 -14.74 -1.73 -26.75
CA TYR A 80 -13.49 -2.51 -26.72
C TYR A 80 -13.36 -3.42 -27.95
N ARG A 81 -14.43 -4.13 -28.32
CA ARG A 81 -14.43 -4.99 -29.52
C ARG A 81 -15.84 -5.17 -30.11
N ASN A 82 -15.86 -5.47 -31.40
CA ASN A 82 -17.04 -5.92 -32.13
C ASN A 82 -16.89 -7.44 -32.37
N ILE A 83 -17.79 -8.23 -31.82
CA ILE A 83 -17.78 -9.70 -31.91
C ILE A 83 -18.80 -10.12 -32.98
N SER A 84 -18.32 -10.66 -34.10
CA SER A 84 -19.16 -11.20 -35.17
C SER A 84 -19.63 -12.62 -34.84
N LEU A 85 -20.93 -12.82 -34.66
CA LEU A 85 -21.52 -14.11 -34.33
C LEU A 85 -21.60 -15.03 -35.57
N PRO A 86 -21.29 -16.33 -35.44
CA PRO A 86 -21.46 -17.32 -36.50
C PRO A 86 -22.89 -17.39 -37.02
N LYS A 87 -23.07 -17.84 -38.28
CA LYS A 87 -24.41 -17.88 -38.91
C LYS A 87 -25.41 -18.84 -38.23
N SER A 88 -24.90 -19.79 -37.44
CA SER A 88 -25.64 -20.80 -36.67
C SER A 88 -26.22 -20.27 -35.35
N PHE A 89 -25.71 -19.17 -34.79
CA PHE A 89 -26.22 -18.63 -33.53
C PHE A 89 -27.59 -17.98 -33.73
N THR A 90 -28.59 -18.51 -33.03
CA THR A 90 -29.98 -17.99 -33.01
C THR A 90 -30.39 -17.46 -31.64
N ASN A 91 -29.68 -17.81 -30.56
CA ASN A 91 -29.94 -17.31 -29.20
C ASN A 91 -28.62 -17.02 -28.46
N LEU A 92 -28.61 -15.99 -27.60
CA LEU A 92 -27.40 -15.50 -26.91
C LEU A 92 -27.14 -16.19 -25.57
N ASN A 93 -28.11 -16.93 -25.02
CA ASN A 93 -27.92 -17.77 -23.82
C ASN A 93 -26.85 -18.88 -24.03
N GLU A 94 -26.53 -19.21 -25.28
CA GLU A 94 -25.50 -20.19 -25.63
C GLU A 94 -24.07 -19.60 -25.56
N ILE A 95 -23.91 -18.27 -25.60
CA ILE A 95 -22.58 -17.63 -25.56
C ILE A 95 -21.89 -17.81 -24.19
N ALA A 96 -22.65 -17.95 -23.11
CA ALA A 96 -22.11 -18.23 -21.78
C ALA A 96 -21.54 -19.66 -21.62
N ILE A 97 -21.70 -20.54 -22.63
CA ILE A 97 -21.33 -21.96 -22.55
C ILE A 97 -20.28 -22.33 -23.64
N VAL A 98 -20.19 -21.56 -24.72
CA VAL A 98 -19.37 -21.90 -25.92
C VAL A 98 -17.92 -21.41 -25.86
N ASP A 99 -17.46 -20.81 -24.76
CA ASP A 99 -16.03 -20.58 -24.51
C ASP A 99 -15.25 -21.89 -24.21
N GLN A 100 -15.94 -23.04 -24.20
CA GLN A 100 -15.34 -24.37 -24.14
C GLN A 100 -16.00 -25.32 -25.16
N SER A 101 -15.17 -25.93 -26.02
CA SER A 101 -15.45 -27.02 -26.99
C SER A 101 -16.03 -26.70 -28.39
N GLN A 102 -15.10 -26.66 -29.36
CA GLN A 102 -15.13 -27.19 -30.75
C GLN A 102 -16.25 -26.89 -31.77
N TYR A 103 -15.81 -26.55 -32.99
CA TYR A 103 -16.35 -27.13 -34.25
C TYR A 103 -15.26 -27.21 -35.35
N PRO A 104 -15.20 -28.31 -36.13
CA PRO A 104 -14.52 -28.32 -37.43
C PRO A 104 -15.44 -28.73 -38.59
N THR A 105 -15.40 -28.03 -39.75
CA THR A 105 -15.65 -28.64 -41.08
C THR A 105 -15.21 -27.72 -42.24
N GLY A 106 -14.39 -28.28 -43.16
CA GLY A 106 -14.16 -27.81 -44.54
C GLY A 106 -13.22 -26.60 -44.74
N SER A 107 -12.23 -26.61 -45.65
CA SER A 107 -11.78 -27.65 -46.59
C SER A 107 -10.36 -27.34 -47.14
N SER A 108 -9.52 -28.37 -47.35
CA SER A 108 -8.42 -28.49 -48.35
C SER A 108 -7.22 -29.34 -47.83
N PRO A 109 -6.65 -30.27 -48.61
CA PRO A 109 -5.69 -31.26 -48.10
C PRO A 109 -4.21 -30.81 -48.21
N ALA A 110 -3.74 -29.96 -47.29
CA ALA A 110 -2.31 -29.59 -47.21
C ALA A 110 -1.69 -29.53 -45.79
N MET A 111 -2.50 -29.43 -44.72
CA MET A 111 -1.99 -29.29 -43.35
C MET A 111 -2.38 -30.47 -42.46
N ARG A 112 -1.49 -31.48 -42.37
CA ARG A 112 -1.60 -32.59 -41.39
C ARG A 112 -0.46 -32.67 -40.37
N ARG A 113 0.49 -31.72 -40.37
CA ARG A 113 1.59 -31.65 -39.38
C ARG A 113 1.40 -30.58 -38.28
N ASN A 114 0.55 -29.58 -38.48
CA ASN A 114 0.41 -28.45 -37.54
C ASN A 114 -0.72 -28.61 -36.51
N SER A 115 -1.57 -29.62 -36.61
CA SER A 115 -2.66 -29.85 -35.64
C SER A 115 -2.16 -30.42 -34.31
N GLN A 116 -1.03 -31.13 -34.29
CA GLN A 116 -0.43 -31.63 -33.05
C GLN A 116 0.33 -30.54 -32.29
N SER A 117 0.99 -29.62 -32.98
CA SER A 117 1.67 -28.48 -32.33
C SER A 117 0.69 -27.43 -31.81
N ALA A 118 -0.42 -27.16 -32.50
CA ALA A 118 -1.47 -26.27 -32.00
C ALA A 118 -2.10 -26.82 -30.70
N ASN A 119 -2.52 -28.09 -30.69
CA ASN A 119 -3.09 -28.73 -29.50
C ASN A 119 -2.08 -28.79 -28.33
N LEU A 120 -0.78 -28.93 -28.62
CA LEU A 120 0.27 -28.91 -27.60
C LEU A 120 0.49 -27.49 -27.04
N ALA A 121 0.52 -26.47 -27.90
CA ALA A 121 0.65 -25.07 -27.48
C ALA A 121 -0.56 -24.61 -26.65
N GLU A 122 -1.78 -25.01 -27.02
CA GLU A 122 -3.02 -24.75 -26.28
C GLU A 122 -3.00 -25.44 -24.90
N ALA A 123 -2.59 -26.71 -24.85
CA ALA A 123 -2.42 -27.45 -23.59
C ALA A 123 -1.33 -26.83 -22.69
N LEU A 124 -0.22 -26.36 -23.27
CA LEU A 124 0.87 -25.72 -22.53
C LEU A 124 0.50 -24.32 -22.04
N SER A 125 -0.19 -23.49 -22.83
CA SER A 125 -0.75 -22.21 -22.36
C SER A 125 -1.71 -22.46 -21.21
N THR A 126 -2.66 -23.41 -21.40
CA THR A 126 -3.58 -23.82 -20.34
C THR A 126 -2.82 -24.19 -19.06
N ILE A 127 -1.74 -24.99 -19.12
CA ILE A 127 -0.92 -25.33 -17.95
C ILE A 127 -0.23 -24.11 -17.32
N VAL A 128 0.28 -23.16 -18.12
CA VAL A 128 0.93 -21.93 -17.62
C VAL A 128 -0.07 -21.00 -16.95
N ASP A 129 -1.21 -20.74 -17.56
CA ASP A 129 -2.29 -19.90 -17.01
C ASP A 129 -2.86 -20.55 -15.74
N THR A 130 -3.06 -21.87 -15.78
CA THR A 130 -3.46 -22.73 -14.65
C THR A 130 -2.46 -22.67 -13.48
N ASN A 131 -1.15 -22.49 -13.75
CA ASN A 131 -0.10 -22.31 -12.73
C ASN A 131 -0.09 -20.88 -12.15
N SER A 132 -0.27 -19.86 -13.00
CA SER A 132 -0.35 -18.46 -12.57
C SER A 132 -1.57 -18.26 -11.65
N GLN A 133 -2.71 -18.83 -12.01
CA GLN A 133 -3.92 -18.83 -11.20
C GLN A 133 -3.72 -19.54 -9.84
N ILE A 134 -2.96 -20.66 -9.79
CA ILE A 134 -2.60 -21.31 -8.49
C ILE A 134 -1.81 -20.37 -7.58
N GLN A 135 -0.90 -19.55 -8.12
CA GLN A 135 -0.14 -18.63 -7.27
C GLN A 135 -1.04 -17.51 -6.73
N THR A 136 -2.01 -17.06 -7.51
CA THR A 136 -2.94 -15.98 -7.15
C THR A 136 -4.03 -16.41 -6.15
N ASP A 137 -4.72 -17.53 -6.40
CA ASP A 137 -6.05 -17.83 -5.83
C ASP A 137 -6.22 -18.47 -4.42
N CYS A 138 -5.24 -18.82 -3.59
CA CYS A 138 -3.79 -18.80 -3.71
C CYS A 138 -3.21 -17.90 -2.62
N ASN A 139 -2.20 -17.09 -2.97
CA ASN A 139 -1.60 -16.13 -2.03
C ASN A 139 -2.61 -15.12 -1.48
N ASN A 140 -3.73 -14.87 -2.18
CA ASN A 140 -4.67 -13.80 -1.87
C ASN A 140 -5.94 -14.24 -1.12
N ASN A 141 -6.23 -15.54 -1.01
CA ASN A 141 -7.58 -16.01 -0.71
C ASN A 141 -7.68 -17.06 0.42
N CYS A 142 -6.62 -17.30 1.18
CA CYS A 142 -6.59 -18.33 2.23
C CYS A 142 -7.14 -17.90 3.61
N ASP A 143 -7.91 -16.81 3.71
CA ASP A 143 -8.36 -16.27 5.01
C ASP A 143 -9.83 -16.60 5.39
N SER A 144 -10.67 -17.01 4.42
CA SER A 144 -12.05 -17.48 4.68
C SER A 144 -12.24 -18.97 4.37
N ASP A 145 -13.22 -19.61 5.00
CA ASP A 145 -13.54 -21.02 4.76
C ASP A 145 -14.33 -21.25 3.46
N GLU A 146 -15.05 -20.24 2.97
CA GLU A 146 -15.69 -20.24 1.64
C GLU A 146 -14.64 -20.32 0.53
N ASN A 147 -13.61 -19.47 0.59
CA ASN A 147 -12.50 -19.49 -0.37
C ASN A 147 -11.70 -20.79 -0.31
N LEU A 148 -11.53 -21.38 0.88
CA LEU A 148 -10.89 -22.69 1.04
C LEU A 148 -11.69 -23.81 0.36
N THR A 149 -13.01 -23.75 0.42
CA THR A 149 -13.89 -24.72 -0.25
C THR A 149 -13.74 -24.60 -1.76
N GLY A 150 -13.79 -23.37 -2.32
CA GLY A 150 -13.53 -23.13 -3.74
C GLY A 150 -12.15 -23.60 -4.21
N PHE A 151 -11.11 -23.39 -3.40
CA PHE A 151 -9.77 -23.91 -3.68
C PHE A 151 -9.72 -25.46 -3.70
N ILE A 152 -10.43 -26.12 -2.79
CA ILE A 152 -10.46 -27.58 -2.72
C ILE A 152 -11.22 -28.18 -3.91
N ASP A 153 -12.36 -27.60 -4.29
CA ASP A 153 -13.14 -28.04 -5.44
C ASP A 153 -12.35 -27.84 -6.74
N ASP A 154 -11.58 -26.75 -6.86
CA ASP A 154 -10.72 -26.51 -8.01
C ASP A 154 -9.51 -27.45 -8.06
N LEU A 155 -8.83 -27.69 -6.93
CA LEU A 155 -7.76 -28.68 -6.85
C LEU A 155 -8.27 -30.09 -7.14
N GLY A 156 -9.51 -30.39 -6.74
CA GLY A 156 -10.23 -31.62 -7.04
C GLY A 156 -10.43 -31.85 -8.54
N ARG A 157 -11.04 -30.87 -9.24
CA ARG A 157 -11.15 -30.89 -10.72
C ARG A 157 -9.81 -31.10 -11.41
N ARG A 158 -8.73 -30.46 -10.93
CA ARG A 158 -7.37 -30.65 -11.46
C ARG A 158 -6.83 -32.06 -11.22
N LEU A 159 -7.14 -32.68 -10.08
CA LEU A 159 -6.75 -34.06 -9.77
C LEU A 159 -7.54 -35.13 -10.55
N GLN A 160 -8.67 -34.74 -11.15
CA GLN A 160 -9.42 -35.55 -12.11
C GLN A 160 -8.87 -35.42 -13.54
N SER A 161 -8.43 -34.23 -13.95
CA SER A 161 -7.88 -33.97 -15.29
C SER A 161 -6.37 -34.25 -15.43
N THR A 162 -5.62 -34.24 -14.33
CA THR A 162 -4.15 -34.20 -14.32
C THR A 162 -3.55 -35.21 -13.33
N SER A 163 -2.38 -35.78 -13.67
CA SER A 163 -1.64 -36.63 -12.74
C SER A 163 -1.35 -35.93 -11.41
N SER A 164 -1.56 -36.63 -10.30
CA SER A 164 -1.28 -36.12 -8.95
C SER A 164 0.18 -35.73 -8.74
N GLU A 165 1.12 -36.28 -9.52
CA GLU A 165 2.53 -35.88 -9.43
C GLU A 165 2.74 -34.43 -9.93
N ILE A 166 2.05 -34.03 -11.00
CA ILE A 166 2.12 -32.66 -11.55
C ILE A 166 1.53 -31.68 -10.53
N VAL A 167 0.37 -32.01 -9.94
CA VAL A 167 -0.26 -31.20 -8.89
C VAL A 167 0.63 -31.09 -7.64
N VAL A 168 1.33 -32.17 -7.26
CA VAL A 168 2.33 -32.11 -6.18
C VAL A 168 3.50 -31.18 -6.55
N ARG A 169 4.03 -31.24 -7.77
CA ARG A 169 5.10 -30.33 -8.24
C ARG A 169 4.65 -28.86 -8.25
N GLN A 170 3.42 -28.58 -8.65
CA GLN A 170 2.82 -27.23 -8.60
C GLN A 170 2.73 -26.72 -7.15
N LEU A 171 2.26 -27.55 -6.21
CA LEU A 171 2.17 -27.19 -4.80
C LEU A 171 3.55 -26.99 -4.16
N ILE A 172 4.58 -27.76 -4.55
CA ILE A 172 5.96 -27.62 -4.04
C ILE A 172 6.57 -26.23 -4.31
N ALA A 173 6.06 -25.47 -5.29
CA ALA A 173 6.51 -24.10 -5.55
C ALA A 173 6.19 -23.11 -4.40
N ARG A 174 5.32 -23.49 -3.46
CA ARG A 174 5.05 -22.72 -2.23
C ARG A 174 6.11 -22.92 -1.16
N ASP A 175 6.17 -21.96 -0.25
CA ASP A 175 6.96 -22.09 0.97
C ASP A 175 6.42 -23.21 1.88
N THR A 176 7.31 -23.77 2.71
CA THR A 176 6.96 -24.91 3.57
C THR A 176 5.96 -24.53 4.67
N ASP A 177 5.96 -23.29 5.13
CA ASP A 177 5.07 -22.85 6.22
C ASP A 177 3.65 -22.58 5.69
N GLY A 178 3.52 -21.95 4.51
CA GLY A 178 2.24 -21.82 3.79
C GLY A 178 1.60 -23.17 3.45
N LEU A 179 2.38 -24.15 2.98
CA LEU A 179 1.89 -25.52 2.78
C LEU A 179 1.49 -26.21 4.09
N ALA A 180 2.17 -25.94 5.19
CA ALA A 180 1.84 -26.52 6.49
C ALA A 180 0.49 -26.00 7.01
N GLY A 181 0.24 -24.70 6.87
CA GLY A 181 -1.02 -24.04 7.21
C GLY A 181 -2.17 -24.49 6.30
N LEU A 182 -1.96 -24.52 4.98
CA LEU A 182 -2.96 -25.00 4.02
C LEU A 182 -3.38 -26.44 4.32
N ARG A 183 -2.43 -27.36 4.58
CA ARG A 183 -2.76 -28.74 4.97
C ARG A 183 -3.63 -28.79 6.22
N ASP A 184 -3.33 -27.97 7.24
CA ASP A 184 -4.10 -28.00 8.49
C ASP A 184 -5.52 -27.41 8.32
N ARG A 185 -5.69 -26.40 7.46
CA ARG A 185 -7.02 -25.89 7.06
C ARG A 185 -7.82 -26.91 6.26
N VAL A 186 -7.24 -27.54 5.23
CA VAL A 186 -7.90 -28.62 4.45
C VAL A 186 -8.28 -29.79 5.37
N LEU A 187 -7.40 -30.17 6.31
CA LEU A 187 -7.68 -31.21 7.31
C LEU A 187 -8.85 -30.83 8.25
N GLN A 188 -9.01 -29.55 8.58
CA GLN A 188 -10.14 -29.05 9.36
C GLN A 188 -11.45 -29.14 8.57
N LEU A 189 -11.46 -28.75 7.28
CA LEU A 189 -12.64 -28.85 6.42
C LEU A 189 -13.04 -30.30 6.14
N VAL A 190 -12.06 -31.19 5.95
CA VAL A 190 -12.30 -32.65 5.86
C VAL A 190 -12.98 -33.17 7.13
N ARG A 191 -12.58 -32.70 8.31
CA ARG A 191 -13.18 -33.12 9.59
C ARG A 191 -14.56 -32.53 9.84
N SER A 192 -14.89 -31.34 9.31
CA SER A 192 -16.24 -30.78 9.42
C SER A 192 -17.23 -31.47 8.46
N LYS A 193 -16.80 -31.78 7.24
CA LYS A 193 -17.62 -32.52 6.26
C LYS A 193 -17.89 -33.97 6.68
N TRP A 194 -16.88 -34.66 7.22
CA TRP A 194 -16.96 -36.09 7.57
C TRP A 194 -17.03 -36.31 9.09
N SER A 195 -18.22 -36.07 9.67
CA SER A 195 -18.50 -36.22 11.11
C SER A 195 -18.22 -37.62 11.68
N CYS A 196 -18.17 -38.64 10.83
CA CYS A 196 -17.84 -40.02 11.19
C CYS A 196 -16.33 -40.30 11.36
N CYS A 197 -15.45 -39.36 10.96
CA CYS A 197 -14.00 -39.54 11.04
C CYS A 197 -13.54 -39.53 12.51
N ARG A 198 -13.18 -40.70 13.06
CA ARG A 198 -12.91 -40.83 14.50
C ARG A 198 -11.68 -40.01 14.88
N LYS A 199 -11.74 -39.37 16.06
CA LYS A 199 -10.60 -38.63 16.66
C LYS A 199 -9.37 -39.54 16.70
N GLY A 200 -8.42 -39.31 15.78
CA GLY A 200 -7.18 -40.09 15.65
C GLY A 200 -7.02 -40.89 14.36
N GLU A 201 -7.98 -40.92 13.43
CA GLU A 201 -7.81 -41.62 12.13
C GLU A 201 -7.01 -40.79 11.11
N LEU A 202 -7.28 -39.47 11.03
CA LEU A 202 -6.46 -38.53 10.27
C LEU A 202 -5.44 -37.85 11.19
N GLN A 203 -4.29 -38.50 11.36
CA GLN A 203 -3.13 -37.96 12.08
C GLN A 203 -2.10 -37.33 11.14
N ARG A 204 -1.42 -36.29 11.64
CA ARG A 204 -0.28 -35.66 10.95
C ARG A 204 0.84 -36.69 10.78
N ARG A 205 1.39 -36.84 9.57
CA ARG A 205 2.50 -37.79 9.30
C ARG A 205 3.75 -37.39 10.11
N ILE A 206 4.14 -38.20 11.10
CA ILE A 206 5.32 -37.94 11.97
C ILE A 206 6.61 -38.53 11.37
N THR A 207 6.51 -39.43 10.39
CA THR A 207 7.64 -40.23 9.89
C THR A 207 8.64 -39.43 9.05
N ARG A 208 9.92 -39.49 9.46
CA ARG A 208 11.07 -39.01 8.71
C ARG A 208 11.47 -40.01 7.61
N THR A 209 10.70 -40.12 6.55
CA THR A 209 11.19 -40.74 5.30
C THR A 209 12.42 -39.97 4.82
N ARG A 210 13.54 -40.68 4.60
CA ARG A 210 14.73 -40.14 3.93
C ARG A 210 14.38 -39.91 2.44
N GLY A 211 15.02 -38.95 1.78
CA GLY A 211 14.86 -38.68 0.35
C GLY A 211 13.93 -37.52 -0.01
N THR A 212 12.71 -37.48 0.54
CA THR A 212 11.70 -36.48 0.14
C THR A 212 11.69 -35.21 1.00
N SER A 213 11.45 -34.07 0.36
CA SER A 213 11.51 -32.73 0.97
C SER A 213 10.31 -32.47 1.92
N ALA A 214 10.40 -31.42 2.74
CA ALA A 214 9.30 -31.05 3.64
C ALA A 214 8.08 -30.52 2.87
N SER A 215 8.29 -29.61 1.91
CA SER A 215 7.22 -29.08 1.03
C SER A 215 6.54 -30.20 0.23
N GLU A 216 7.30 -31.15 -0.32
CA GLU A 216 6.78 -32.29 -1.06
C GLU A 216 5.86 -33.18 -0.22
N LYS A 217 6.23 -33.47 1.03
CA LYS A 217 5.36 -34.24 1.95
C LYS A 217 4.06 -33.51 2.27
N LEU A 218 4.12 -32.19 2.44
CA LEU A 218 2.94 -31.37 2.70
C LEU A 218 2.03 -31.30 1.46
N ALA A 219 2.61 -31.14 0.27
CA ALA A 219 1.89 -31.18 -1.00
C ALA A 219 1.21 -32.54 -1.23
N GLN A 220 1.91 -33.65 -0.97
CA GLN A 220 1.32 -35.00 -1.01
C GLN A 220 0.19 -35.17 0.01
N ASP A 221 0.37 -34.72 1.25
CA ASP A 221 -0.68 -34.77 2.28
C ASP A 221 -1.91 -33.93 1.87
N ILE A 222 -1.74 -32.74 1.28
CA ILE A 222 -2.84 -31.90 0.75
C ILE A 222 -3.61 -32.61 -0.36
N VAL A 223 -2.92 -33.13 -1.38
CA VAL A 223 -3.53 -33.86 -2.49
C VAL A 223 -4.34 -35.06 -2.01
N LEU A 224 -3.84 -35.80 -1.02
CA LEU A 224 -4.54 -36.95 -0.45
C LEU A 224 -5.75 -36.55 0.39
N LEU A 225 -5.68 -35.44 1.13
CA LEU A 225 -6.83 -34.89 1.85
C LEU A 225 -7.93 -34.39 0.90
N VAL A 226 -7.57 -33.76 -0.22
CA VAL A 226 -8.55 -33.33 -1.24
C VAL A 226 -9.19 -34.51 -1.94
N LYS A 227 -8.42 -35.54 -2.34
CA LYS A 227 -9.01 -36.77 -2.90
C LYS A 227 -10.01 -37.41 -1.95
N PHE A 228 -9.71 -37.46 -0.65
CA PHE A 228 -10.64 -37.96 0.37
C PHE A 228 -11.85 -37.04 0.59
N TYR A 229 -11.67 -35.72 0.50
CA TYR A 229 -12.75 -34.74 0.58
C TYR A 229 -13.78 -34.92 -0.55
N GLU A 230 -13.32 -35.19 -1.76
CA GLU A 230 -14.16 -35.42 -2.94
C GLU A 230 -14.77 -36.83 -2.96
N SER A 231 -13.95 -37.88 -2.89
CA SER A 231 -14.41 -39.25 -3.16
C SER A 231 -15.28 -39.84 -2.05
N GLY A 232 -15.11 -39.37 -0.81
CA GLY A 232 -15.76 -39.95 0.36
C GLY A 232 -15.37 -41.41 0.65
N GLU A 233 -14.38 -41.95 -0.04
CA GLU A 233 -13.91 -43.31 0.17
C GLU A 233 -13.34 -43.43 1.59
N GLY A 234 -13.87 -44.37 2.38
CA GLY A 234 -13.55 -44.50 3.80
C GLY A 234 -12.05 -44.67 4.08
N SER A 235 -11.65 -44.41 5.35
CA SER A 235 -10.27 -44.43 5.85
C SER A 235 -9.39 -45.60 5.34
N GLN A 236 -10.00 -46.74 5.03
CA GLN A 236 -9.31 -47.90 4.47
C GLN A 236 -8.75 -47.67 3.06
N ALA A 237 -9.48 -47.01 2.15
CA ALA A 237 -9.00 -46.66 0.82
C ALA A 237 -7.80 -45.72 0.89
N LEU A 238 -7.86 -44.70 1.76
CA LEU A 238 -6.70 -43.85 2.09
C LEU A 238 -5.51 -44.69 2.57
N LYS A 239 -5.72 -45.61 3.52
CA LYS A 239 -4.65 -46.50 4.03
C LYS A 239 -4.05 -47.35 2.91
N ASP A 240 -4.85 -47.82 1.97
CA ASP A 240 -4.37 -48.62 0.84
C ASP A 240 -3.66 -47.76 -0.24
N ILE A 241 -4.06 -46.50 -0.43
CA ILE A 241 -3.29 -45.51 -1.21
C ILE A 241 -1.95 -45.19 -0.53
N PHE A 242 -1.94 -44.91 0.78
CA PHE A 242 -0.70 -44.70 1.55
C PHE A 242 0.20 -45.94 1.54
N ARG A 243 -0.38 -47.15 1.56
CA ARG A 243 0.36 -48.42 1.48
C ARG A 243 0.92 -48.66 0.08
N LYS A 244 0.16 -48.38 -0.99
CA LYS A 244 0.65 -48.45 -2.37
C LYS A 244 1.82 -47.48 -2.60
N VAL A 245 1.67 -46.20 -2.25
CA VAL A 245 2.74 -45.18 -2.38
C VAL A 245 3.99 -45.52 -1.55
N ARG A 246 3.83 -46.22 -0.43
CA ARG A 246 4.95 -46.65 0.43
C ARG A 246 5.60 -47.97 -0.02
N ASN A 247 4.88 -48.80 -0.77
CA ASN A 247 5.39 -50.07 -1.31
C ASN A 247 5.92 -49.91 -2.74
N THR A 248 5.58 -48.81 -3.45
CA THR A 248 6.37 -48.28 -4.57
C THR A 248 7.63 -47.60 -4.05
N ASP A 249 8.44 -48.32 -3.26
CA ASP A 249 9.86 -48.01 -3.17
C ASP A 249 10.42 -48.21 -4.58
N CYS A 250 11.04 -47.19 -5.16
CA CYS A 250 11.81 -47.29 -6.41
C CYS A 250 13.11 -48.07 -6.21
N SER A 251 13.01 -49.25 -5.60
CA SER A 251 14.05 -50.26 -5.55
C SER A 251 13.92 -51.13 -6.80
N TYR A 252 14.47 -50.63 -7.91
CA TYR A 252 15.03 -51.53 -8.92
C TYR A 252 16.26 -52.22 -8.31
N ALA A 253 16.00 -53.13 -7.37
CA ALA A 253 16.97 -54.15 -7.02
C ALA A 253 17.13 -55.03 -8.26
N LEU A 254 18.18 -54.77 -9.02
CA LEU A 254 18.75 -55.70 -9.99
C LEU A 254 19.15 -56.96 -9.21
N GLY A 255 18.20 -57.87 -9.06
CA GLY A 255 18.48 -59.22 -8.59
C GLY A 255 19.09 -60.00 -9.73
N ASP A 256 20.27 -60.59 -9.49
CA ASP A 256 21.03 -61.37 -10.45
C ASP A 256 20.28 -62.65 -10.88
N LYS A 257 19.33 -62.48 -11.79
CA LYS A 257 18.68 -63.54 -12.54
C LYS A 257 18.84 -63.24 -14.02
N GLU A 258 19.55 -64.13 -14.70
CA GLU A 258 19.96 -64.02 -16.09
C GLU A 258 18.77 -63.77 -17.03
N THR A 259 18.53 -62.50 -17.37
CA THR A 259 17.65 -62.13 -18.49
C THR A 259 18.42 -62.26 -19.80
N ASN A 260 18.81 -63.50 -20.12
CA ASN A 260 19.24 -63.84 -21.48
C ASN A 260 18.03 -63.67 -22.41
N ALA A 261 18.25 -63.03 -23.56
CA ALA A 261 17.23 -62.61 -24.53
C ALA A 261 16.29 -61.45 -24.10
N PHE A 262 16.85 -60.32 -23.66
CA PHE A 262 16.24 -59.02 -23.97
C PHE A 262 16.61 -58.66 -25.42
N ASP A 263 15.62 -58.62 -26.32
CA ASP A 263 15.84 -58.41 -27.76
C ASP A 263 16.62 -57.11 -28.06
N GLN A 264 17.87 -57.25 -28.51
CA GLN A 264 18.69 -56.14 -29.00
C GLN A 264 17.99 -55.22 -30.03
N PRO A 265 17.19 -55.71 -31.02
CA PRO A 265 16.49 -54.82 -31.93
C PRO A 265 15.48 -53.89 -31.24
N ASN A 266 14.86 -54.32 -30.13
CA ASN A 266 13.94 -53.48 -29.36
C ASN A 266 14.69 -52.42 -28.55
N LEU A 267 15.87 -52.75 -28.00
CA LEU A 267 16.73 -51.79 -27.32
C LEU A 267 17.24 -50.71 -28.29
N LYS A 268 17.67 -51.09 -29.50
CA LYS A 268 18.09 -50.11 -30.52
C LYS A 268 16.97 -49.15 -30.89
N LYS A 269 15.75 -49.67 -31.12
CA LYS A 269 14.58 -48.84 -31.44
C LYS A 269 14.18 -47.90 -30.30
N LEU A 270 14.37 -48.31 -29.05
CA LEU A 270 14.16 -47.43 -27.89
C LEU A 270 15.20 -46.32 -27.81
N LEU A 271 16.48 -46.60 -28.10
CA LEU A 271 17.53 -45.57 -28.19
C LEU A 271 17.23 -44.54 -29.29
N GLU A 272 16.86 -45.00 -30.50
CA GLU A 272 16.46 -44.11 -31.61
C GLU A 272 15.26 -43.20 -31.23
N ILE A 273 14.31 -43.69 -30.41
CA ILE A 273 13.18 -42.87 -29.89
C ILE A 273 13.65 -41.87 -28.82
N VAL A 274 14.58 -42.25 -27.94
CA VAL A 274 15.12 -41.34 -26.91
C VAL A 274 15.92 -40.21 -27.57
N GLU A 275 16.76 -40.52 -28.56
CA GLU A 275 17.54 -39.51 -29.30
C GLU A 275 16.64 -38.50 -30.04
N ASP A 276 15.55 -38.95 -30.68
CA ASP A 276 14.55 -38.08 -31.32
C ASP A 276 13.78 -37.20 -30.30
N LEU A 277 13.46 -37.74 -29.12
CA LEU A 277 12.83 -36.97 -28.04
C LEU A 277 13.78 -35.94 -27.41
N GLU A 278 15.06 -36.29 -27.21
CA GLU A 278 16.09 -35.38 -26.73
C GLU A 278 16.33 -34.24 -27.73
N ALA A 279 16.40 -34.54 -29.04
CA ALA A 279 16.53 -33.53 -30.09
C ALA A 279 15.35 -32.53 -30.08
N LYS A 280 14.11 -33.03 -30.01
CA LYS A 280 12.90 -32.18 -29.92
C LYS A 280 12.86 -31.36 -28.64
N PHE A 281 13.31 -31.91 -27.52
CA PHE A 281 13.40 -31.18 -26.26
C PHE A 281 14.44 -30.06 -26.31
N VAL A 282 15.60 -30.29 -26.95
CA VAL A 282 16.63 -29.27 -27.18
C VAL A 282 16.10 -28.15 -28.10
N GLU A 283 15.47 -28.50 -29.22
CA GLU A 283 14.85 -27.54 -30.15
C GLU A 283 13.80 -26.66 -29.44
N THR A 284 12.89 -27.28 -28.68
CA THR A 284 11.86 -26.59 -27.90
C THR A 284 12.46 -25.63 -26.86
N ASN A 285 13.53 -26.03 -26.17
CA ASN A 285 14.21 -25.18 -25.20
C ASN A 285 14.95 -24.00 -25.85
N ILE A 286 15.51 -24.17 -27.07
CA ILE A 286 16.11 -23.08 -27.84
C ILE A 286 15.03 -22.07 -28.24
N GLN A 287 13.87 -22.54 -28.68
CA GLN A 287 12.73 -21.66 -29.01
C GLN A 287 12.25 -20.89 -27.77
N HIS A 288 11.94 -21.57 -26.66
CA HIS A 288 11.53 -20.91 -25.42
C HIS A 288 12.55 -19.89 -24.91
N LYS A 289 13.86 -20.17 -25.04
CA LYS A 289 14.90 -19.21 -24.68
C LYS A 289 14.85 -17.96 -25.56
N THR A 290 14.64 -18.12 -26.87
CA THR A 290 14.51 -17.02 -27.83
C THR A 290 13.29 -16.15 -27.51
N ASP A 291 12.15 -16.77 -27.17
CA ASP A 291 10.93 -16.06 -26.78
C ASP A 291 11.09 -15.32 -25.45
N ILE A 292 11.77 -15.93 -24.46
CA ILE A 292 12.13 -15.29 -23.19
C ILE A 292 13.03 -14.06 -23.41
N ASP A 293 14.02 -14.16 -24.30
CA ASP A 293 14.91 -13.04 -24.59
C ASP A 293 14.18 -11.91 -25.33
N LYS A 294 13.28 -12.24 -26.27
CA LYS A 294 12.38 -11.26 -26.91
C LYS A 294 11.48 -10.54 -25.90
N LEU A 295 10.87 -11.27 -24.97
CA LEU A 295 10.01 -10.68 -23.92
C LEU A 295 10.80 -9.78 -22.96
N LYS A 296 12.09 -10.03 -22.71
CA LYS A 296 12.96 -9.11 -21.95
C LYS A 296 13.18 -7.82 -22.72
N ASP A 297 13.41 -7.87 -24.03
CA ASP A 297 13.60 -6.68 -24.85
C ASP A 297 12.33 -5.82 -24.91
N GLU A 298 11.16 -6.45 -25.06
CA GLU A 298 9.85 -5.78 -24.97
C GLU A 298 9.64 -5.14 -23.57
N LEU A 299 9.99 -5.84 -22.49
CA LEU A 299 9.92 -5.31 -21.12
C LEU A 299 10.86 -4.12 -20.91
N ASN A 300 12.11 -4.21 -21.38
CA ASN A 300 13.10 -3.13 -21.31
C ASN A 300 12.61 -1.89 -22.09
N HIS A 301 12.00 -2.09 -23.26
CA HIS A 301 11.43 -1.00 -24.04
C HIS A 301 10.25 -0.32 -23.31
N MET A 302 9.36 -1.10 -22.70
CA MET A 302 8.27 -0.56 -21.88
C MET A 302 8.78 0.22 -20.65
N GLN A 303 9.83 -0.28 -19.98
CA GLN A 303 10.45 0.42 -18.84
C GLN A 303 11.07 1.76 -19.26
N LEU A 304 11.74 1.82 -20.41
CA LEU A 304 12.27 3.07 -20.97
C LEU A 304 11.15 4.07 -21.27
N HIS A 305 10.07 3.61 -21.93
CA HIS A 305 8.93 4.46 -22.24
C HIS A 305 8.19 4.97 -20.99
N LEU A 306 8.12 4.17 -19.91
CA LEU A 306 7.60 4.62 -18.61
C LEU A 306 8.48 5.73 -18.02
N ALA A 307 9.80 5.56 -18.00
CA ALA A 307 10.73 6.58 -17.51
C ALA A 307 10.63 7.92 -18.31
N GLU A 308 10.37 7.85 -19.62
CA GLU A 308 10.07 9.03 -20.43
C GLU A 308 8.74 9.71 -20.02
N LYS A 309 7.70 8.94 -19.67
CA LYS A 309 6.44 9.51 -19.16
C LYS A 309 6.62 10.15 -17.80
N ASP A 310 7.33 9.51 -16.88
CA ASP A 310 7.59 10.04 -15.53
C ASP A 310 8.37 11.36 -15.60
N SER A 311 9.38 11.44 -16.46
CA SER A 311 10.12 12.69 -16.76
C SER A 311 9.19 13.78 -17.29
N LYS A 312 8.24 13.44 -18.18
CA LYS A 312 7.24 14.37 -18.70
C LYS A 312 6.23 14.82 -17.63
N ILE A 313 5.78 13.92 -16.76
CA ILE A 313 4.89 14.23 -15.64
C ILE A 313 5.58 15.23 -14.71
N TYR A 314 6.82 14.96 -14.30
CA TYR A 314 7.62 15.85 -13.46
C TYR A 314 7.80 17.26 -14.08
N SER A 315 8.03 17.33 -15.40
CA SER A 315 8.09 18.63 -16.11
C SER A 315 6.76 19.39 -16.05
N LEU A 316 5.62 18.71 -16.21
CA LEU A 316 4.29 19.32 -16.14
C LEU A 316 3.92 19.74 -14.71
N GLU A 317 4.29 18.95 -13.69
CA GLU A 317 4.08 19.31 -12.28
C GLU A 317 4.85 20.58 -11.89
N LYS A 318 6.06 20.75 -12.42
CA LYS A 318 6.87 21.96 -12.26
C LYS A 318 6.21 23.18 -12.93
N GLU A 319 5.67 23.01 -14.14
CA GLU A 319 4.93 24.06 -14.85
C GLU A 319 3.66 24.46 -14.09
N VAL A 320 2.83 23.49 -13.67
CA VAL A 320 1.63 23.71 -12.85
C VAL A 320 1.97 24.41 -11.53
N SER A 321 3.08 24.05 -10.89
CA SER A 321 3.54 24.69 -9.66
C SER A 321 3.94 26.16 -9.88
N THR A 322 4.57 26.46 -11.02
CA THR A 322 4.91 27.83 -11.44
C THR A 322 3.65 28.65 -11.73
N LEU A 323 2.68 28.09 -12.45
CA LEU A 323 1.38 28.73 -12.72
C LEU A 323 0.59 29.00 -11.42
N ARG A 324 0.60 28.08 -10.46
CA ARG A 324 0.00 28.27 -9.12
C ARG A 324 0.70 29.38 -8.32
N ALA A 325 2.01 29.54 -8.43
CA ALA A 325 2.74 30.64 -7.81
C ALA A 325 2.33 31.99 -8.44
N ASN A 326 2.32 32.08 -9.77
CA ASN A 326 1.92 33.29 -10.50
C ASN A 326 0.46 33.68 -10.21
N CYS A 327 -0.44 32.71 -10.11
CA CYS A 327 -1.84 32.95 -9.75
C CYS A 327 -2.00 33.50 -8.33
N ARG A 328 -1.23 33.00 -7.35
CA ARG A 328 -1.21 33.55 -5.97
C ARG A 328 -0.69 34.98 -5.95
N ALA A 329 0.45 35.26 -6.58
CA ALA A 329 1.00 36.63 -6.66
C ALA A 329 0.04 37.61 -7.35
N SER A 330 -0.68 37.17 -8.39
CA SER A 330 -1.72 37.97 -9.05
C SER A 330 -2.91 38.25 -8.11
N LYS A 331 -3.36 37.26 -7.35
CA LYS A 331 -4.42 37.40 -6.34
C LYS A 331 -4.01 38.36 -5.21
N GLU A 332 -2.79 38.24 -4.70
CA GLU A 332 -2.23 39.13 -3.67
C GLU A 332 -2.14 40.58 -4.17
N SER A 333 -1.70 40.79 -5.43
CA SER A 333 -1.69 42.10 -6.06
C SER A 333 -3.10 42.71 -6.24
N LEU A 334 -4.11 41.88 -6.57
CA LEU A 334 -5.50 42.32 -6.65
C LEU A 334 -6.07 42.67 -5.27
N ASN A 335 -5.83 41.84 -4.25
CA ASN A 335 -6.26 42.12 -2.88
C ASN A 335 -5.69 43.46 -2.37
N SER A 336 -4.38 43.69 -2.54
CA SER A 336 -3.73 44.95 -2.14
C SER A 336 -4.32 46.18 -2.87
N LYS A 337 -4.71 46.04 -4.15
CA LYS A 337 -5.43 47.10 -4.88
C LYS A 337 -6.84 47.33 -4.32
N CYS A 338 -7.57 46.27 -3.99
CA CYS A 338 -8.89 46.39 -3.35
C CYS A 338 -8.80 47.06 -1.98
N GLU A 339 -7.83 46.70 -1.14
CA GLU A 339 -7.56 47.35 0.15
C GLU A 339 -7.25 48.86 -0.03
N SER A 340 -6.40 49.21 -1.00
CA SER A 340 -6.10 50.60 -1.36
C SER A 340 -7.35 51.39 -1.77
N ILE A 341 -8.23 50.80 -2.58
CA ILE A 341 -9.50 51.41 -3.00
C ILE A 341 -10.45 51.58 -1.80
N CYS A 342 -10.55 50.59 -0.90
CA CYS A 342 -11.36 50.70 0.31
C CYS A 342 -10.91 51.87 1.21
N VAL A 343 -9.60 52.02 1.42
CA VAL A 343 -9.02 53.15 2.19
C VAL A 343 -9.29 54.49 1.49
N GLU A 344 -9.18 54.55 0.16
CA GLU A 344 -9.50 55.77 -0.60
C GLU A 344 -10.99 56.14 -0.49
N MET A 345 -11.89 55.16 -0.60
CA MET A 345 -13.34 55.36 -0.42
C MET A 345 -13.68 55.83 0.99
N GLU A 346 -13.05 55.28 2.03
CA GLU A 346 -13.24 55.73 3.42
C GLU A 346 -12.79 57.19 3.61
N ASN A 347 -11.64 57.57 3.05
CA ASN A 347 -11.14 58.94 3.06
C ASN A 347 -12.07 59.91 2.30
N ILE A 348 -12.61 59.50 1.16
CA ILE A 348 -13.62 60.27 0.42
C ILE A 348 -14.89 60.46 1.26
N SER A 349 -15.35 59.43 1.98
CA SER A 349 -16.51 59.53 2.88
C SER A 349 -16.27 60.54 4.01
N LYS A 350 -15.12 60.45 4.69
CA LYS A 350 -14.71 61.41 5.74
C LYS A 350 -14.63 62.84 5.20
N MET A 351 -14.09 63.04 4.00
CA MET A 351 -14.10 64.37 3.35
C MET A 351 -15.50 64.88 3.01
N ALA A 352 -16.42 64.00 2.60
CA ALA A 352 -17.81 64.37 2.32
C ALA A 352 -18.56 64.79 3.60
N GLU A 353 -18.34 64.09 4.72
CA GLU A 353 -18.87 64.46 6.03
C GLU A 353 -18.31 65.80 6.54
N GLN A 354 -16.99 66.02 6.42
CA GLN A 354 -16.38 67.30 6.72
C GLN A 354 -16.94 68.45 5.86
N ARG A 355 -17.26 68.20 4.58
CA ARG A 355 -17.93 69.19 3.71
C ARG A 355 -19.35 69.50 4.19
N LYS A 356 -20.15 68.48 4.55
CA LYS A 356 -21.49 68.67 5.14
C LYS A 356 -21.41 69.51 6.42
N SER A 357 -20.50 69.18 7.33
CA SER A 357 -20.26 69.94 8.57
C SER A 357 -19.85 71.40 8.30
N LYS A 358 -18.89 71.64 7.40
CA LYS A 358 -18.50 73.01 6.99
C LYS A 358 -19.65 73.83 6.42
N GLU A 359 -20.54 73.21 5.64
CA GLU A 359 -21.71 73.90 5.09
C GLU A 359 -22.76 74.19 6.17
N SER A 360 -23.00 73.26 7.10
CA SER A 360 -23.83 73.50 8.29
C SER A 360 -23.30 74.65 9.15
N ILE A 361 -21.98 74.73 9.36
CA ILE A 361 -21.34 75.85 10.08
C ILE A 361 -21.58 77.17 9.34
N LYS A 362 -21.38 77.25 8.02
CA LYS A 362 -21.67 78.49 7.24
C LYS A 362 -23.13 78.94 7.40
N ILE A 363 -24.09 78.02 7.34
CA ILE A 363 -25.51 78.32 7.52
C ILE A 363 -25.75 78.90 8.92
N LEU A 364 -25.12 78.32 9.95
CA LEU A 364 -25.24 78.76 11.33
C LEU A 364 -24.59 80.14 11.56
N THR A 365 -23.39 80.38 11.03
CA THR A 365 -22.71 81.69 11.05
C THR A 365 -23.55 82.76 10.36
N LYS A 366 -24.19 82.45 9.23
CA LYS A 366 -25.06 83.39 8.51
C LYS A 366 -26.31 83.76 9.33
N LYS A 367 -26.90 82.81 10.07
CA LYS A 367 -27.98 83.10 11.03
C LYS A 367 -27.51 84.01 12.16
N ILE A 368 -26.35 83.74 12.76
CA ILE A 368 -25.77 84.57 13.83
C ILE A 368 -25.54 86.00 13.33
N LEU A 369 -24.96 86.18 12.14
CA LEU A 369 -24.69 87.51 11.58
C LEU A 369 -25.97 88.32 11.38
N ASN A 370 -27.03 87.70 10.86
CA ASN A 370 -28.33 88.36 10.68
C ASN A 370 -28.91 88.81 12.02
N ASN A 371 -28.89 87.94 13.04
CA ASN A 371 -29.41 88.27 14.37
C ASN A 371 -28.61 89.40 15.05
N SER A 372 -27.29 89.49 14.85
CA SER A 372 -26.48 90.58 15.40
C SER A 372 -26.80 91.96 14.78
N VAL A 373 -27.35 92.01 13.57
CA VAL A 373 -27.81 93.28 12.96
C VAL A 373 -29.09 93.79 13.64
N GLU A 374 -29.93 92.91 14.17
CA GLU A 374 -31.16 93.30 14.89
C GLU A 374 -30.88 93.89 16.27
N PHE A 375 -29.75 93.53 16.91
CA PHE A 375 -29.32 94.07 18.21
C PHE A 375 -28.58 95.42 18.14
N GLY A 376 -28.32 95.97 16.95
CA GLY A 376 -27.56 97.21 16.77
C GLY A 376 -28.30 98.51 17.11
N ASN A 377 -29.62 98.47 17.34
CA ASN A 377 -30.48 99.66 17.43
C ASN A 377 -31.10 99.92 18.82
N THR A 378 -30.62 99.27 19.88
CA THR A 378 -31.07 99.52 21.26
C THR A 378 -30.09 100.43 22.02
N GLU A 379 -30.24 101.73 21.76
CA GLU A 379 -29.64 102.81 22.53
C GLU A 379 -30.17 102.77 23.99
N LEU A 380 -29.29 102.61 24.99
CA LEU A 380 -29.69 102.64 26.40
C LEU A 380 -28.59 103.18 27.33
N ALA A 381 -29.02 104.04 28.25
CA ALA A 381 -28.21 105.02 28.97
C ALA A 381 -27.31 104.46 30.09
N HIS A 382 -26.31 105.27 30.44
CA HIS A 382 -25.53 105.20 31.69
C HIS A 382 -26.43 105.10 32.96
N PRO A 383 -25.90 104.50 34.04
CA PRO A 383 -25.33 105.34 35.10
C PRO A 383 -23.93 104.88 35.57
N GLY A 384 -23.22 105.78 36.26
CA GLY A 384 -21.83 105.58 36.72
C GLY A 384 -21.69 105.19 38.21
N PRO A 385 -20.74 105.79 38.98
CA PRO A 385 -19.58 105.01 39.41
C PRO A 385 -19.26 105.07 40.93
N LYS A 386 -18.43 104.11 41.40
CA LYS A 386 -17.53 104.08 42.59
C LYS A 386 -17.13 102.61 42.85
N GLY A 387 -15.91 102.21 43.21
CA GLY A 387 -14.61 102.89 43.31
C GLY A 387 -13.61 102.05 44.13
N ALA A 388 -12.29 102.29 43.98
CA ALA A 388 -11.17 101.79 44.83
C ALA A 388 -10.85 100.26 44.74
N VAL A 389 -9.61 99.75 44.90
CA VAL A 389 -8.27 100.37 45.11
C VAL A 389 -7.14 99.33 44.84
N ASN A 390 -5.98 99.75 44.31
CA ASN A 390 -4.61 99.15 44.36
C ASN A 390 -4.39 97.65 43.99
N ASN A 391 -3.22 97.14 43.55
CA ASN A 391 -1.95 97.64 42.99
C ASN A 391 -1.47 96.48 42.08
N GLY A 392 -0.93 96.67 40.88
CA GLY A 392 0.45 97.13 40.68
C GLY A 392 1.49 96.03 40.94
N THR A 393 1.92 95.28 39.91
CA THR A 393 3.29 94.73 39.73
C THR A 393 3.52 94.41 38.25
N GLN A 394 4.75 94.64 37.77
CA GLN A 394 5.15 94.63 36.36
C GLN A 394 5.86 93.29 35.97
N PRO A 395 6.48 93.12 34.77
CA PRO A 395 6.41 91.87 34.02
C PRO A 395 7.66 90.99 34.13
N ARG A 396 7.59 89.78 33.55
CA ARG A 396 8.78 89.11 32.98
C ARG A 396 8.42 88.18 31.83
N SER A 397 9.37 88.03 30.91
CA SER A 397 9.28 87.30 29.66
C SER A 397 10.01 85.94 29.70
N PHE A 398 9.79 85.17 28.63
CA PHE A 398 10.56 84.04 28.11
C PHE A 398 10.16 82.58 28.43
N ALA A 399 10.18 81.85 27.30
CA ALA A 399 10.55 80.45 27.10
C ALA A 399 9.47 79.35 27.25
N ALA A 400 9.40 78.58 26.17
CA ALA A 400 8.59 77.40 25.94
C ALA A 400 8.92 76.21 26.85
N VAL A 401 7.99 75.24 26.89
CA VAL A 401 8.25 73.80 26.65
C VAL A 401 6.89 73.10 26.40
N ALA A 402 6.92 71.96 25.70
CA ALA A 402 5.74 71.20 25.27
C ALA A 402 5.15 70.27 26.35
N SER A 403 4.13 69.49 25.95
CA SER A 403 3.31 68.51 26.72
C SER A 403 2.06 69.14 27.37
N GLY A 404 0.89 68.49 27.39
CA GLY A 404 0.53 67.17 26.87
C GLY A 404 -0.42 66.42 27.82
N SER A 405 -1.74 66.61 27.64
CA SER A 405 -2.83 65.86 28.30
C SER A 405 -4.15 66.32 27.63
N ASN A 406 -4.87 65.42 26.96
CA ASN A 406 -6.01 64.66 27.50
C ASN A 406 -7.17 65.57 27.94
N GLU A 407 -8.11 65.77 27.01
CA GLU A 407 -9.52 65.99 27.33
C GLU A 407 -10.34 64.91 26.63
N ASP A 408 -11.34 64.38 27.34
CA ASP A 408 -12.05 63.17 26.99
C ASP A 408 -13.03 63.36 25.83
N ASN A 409 -13.12 62.38 24.94
CA ASN A 409 -14.09 62.35 23.85
C ASN A 409 -15.04 61.17 24.06
N GLU A 410 -16.26 61.46 24.50
CA GLU A 410 -17.32 60.45 24.70
C GLU A 410 -17.63 59.73 23.38
N GLN A 411 -17.35 58.42 23.32
CA GLN A 411 -17.78 57.58 22.20
C GLN A 411 -19.24 57.15 22.37
N VAL A 412 -20.15 57.81 21.66
CA VAL A 412 -21.52 57.31 21.47
C VAL A 412 -21.49 56.07 20.58
N THR A 413 -21.59 54.88 21.19
CA THR A 413 -21.68 53.61 20.47
C THR A 413 -23.06 53.43 19.83
N ILE A 414 -23.16 53.61 18.51
CA ILE A 414 -24.35 53.20 17.75
C ILE A 414 -24.15 51.75 17.29
N VAL A 415 -24.89 50.83 17.91
CA VAL A 415 -24.92 49.42 17.52
C VAL A 415 -25.86 49.26 16.32
N SER A 416 -25.28 48.98 15.15
CA SER A 416 -26.03 48.50 13.98
C SER A 416 -25.97 46.98 13.92
N VAL A 417 -27.12 46.33 14.14
CA VAL A 417 -27.27 44.88 13.97
C VAL A 417 -27.28 44.55 12.47
N ILE A 418 -26.39 43.66 12.05
CA ILE A 418 -26.51 42.89 10.80
C ILE A 418 -26.19 41.44 11.15
N ASP A 419 -27.21 40.58 11.11
CA ASP A 419 -27.02 39.14 11.24
C ASP A 419 -26.35 38.58 9.98
N CYS A 420 -25.34 37.73 10.16
CA CYS A 420 -24.99 36.72 9.17
C CYS A 420 -24.36 35.52 9.88
N GLU A 421 -24.90 34.34 9.61
CA GLU A 421 -24.56 33.08 10.28
C GLU A 421 -23.16 32.58 9.86
N GLN A 422 -22.35 32.12 10.82
CA GLN A 422 -21.60 30.85 10.78
C GLN A 422 -20.55 30.82 11.91
N SER A 423 -20.72 29.91 12.86
CA SER A 423 -19.73 29.62 13.91
C SER A 423 -19.29 28.15 13.83
N GLU A 424 -18.11 27.90 13.28
CA GLU A 424 -17.35 26.68 13.58
C GLU A 424 -16.41 26.98 14.77
N GLY A 425 -16.35 26.06 15.72
CA GLY A 425 -15.83 26.33 17.06
C GLY A 425 -14.29 26.41 17.14
N GLN A 426 -13.79 27.41 17.85
CA GLN A 426 -12.41 27.42 18.36
C GLN A 426 -12.37 26.83 19.77
N ILE A 427 -11.41 25.93 20.00
CA ILE A 427 -11.15 25.32 21.31
C ILE A 427 -10.11 26.16 22.05
N ASN A 428 -10.41 26.52 23.31
CA ASN A 428 -9.48 27.22 24.20
C ASN A 428 -8.28 26.33 24.57
N THR A 429 -7.06 26.84 24.37
CA THR A 429 -5.85 26.26 24.95
C THR A 429 -5.56 26.92 26.29
N VAL A 430 -5.60 26.14 27.37
CA VAL A 430 -5.28 26.60 28.73
C VAL A 430 -3.76 26.72 28.89
N LEU A 431 -3.30 27.89 29.35
CA LEU A 431 -1.94 28.07 29.85
C LEU A 431 -1.85 27.53 31.29
N VAL A 432 -0.84 26.69 31.54
CA VAL A 432 -0.37 26.38 32.89
C VAL A 432 1.08 26.83 32.97
N ASN A 433 1.34 27.80 33.84
CA ASN A 433 2.68 28.17 34.26
C ASN A 433 3.09 27.26 35.42
N ASP A 434 4.35 26.86 35.47
CA ASP A 434 5.03 26.51 36.72
C ASP A 434 6.48 27.00 36.62
N ASP A 435 6.84 27.97 37.46
CA ASP A 435 8.22 28.35 37.76
C ASP A 435 8.75 27.39 38.85
N ASP A 436 9.99 26.90 38.74
CA ASP A 436 10.93 27.05 39.86
C ASP A 436 12.41 26.73 39.52
N SER A 437 13.24 27.78 39.57
CA SER A 437 14.46 27.89 40.39
C SER A 437 15.35 26.66 40.68
N ASN A 438 16.57 26.63 40.14
CA ASN A 438 17.78 26.61 41.01
C ASN A 438 19.11 27.02 40.34
N LYS A 439 20.09 27.39 41.17
CA LYS A 439 21.38 28.06 40.83
C LYS A 439 22.62 27.14 40.86
N GLY A 440 23.74 27.60 40.27
CA GLY A 440 25.11 27.08 40.43
C GLY A 440 25.95 27.22 39.14
N GLU A 441 26.52 28.37 38.77
CA GLU A 441 27.70 29.11 39.31
C GLU A 441 29.10 28.53 38.91
N SER A 442 30.07 29.44 38.68
CA SER A 442 31.52 29.22 38.35
C SER A 442 31.94 29.02 36.87
N ALA A 443 33.03 29.59 36.32
CA ALA A 443 33.72 30.89 36.46
C ALA A 443 34.88 31.02 35.42
N ASN A 444 35.18 32.25 34.95
CA ASN A 444 36.44 32.76 34.31
C ASN A 444 36.85 32.21 32.92
N ASP A 445 37.02 32.97 31.80
CA ASP A 445 37.86 34.16 31.45
C ASP A 445 39.25 33.77 30.86
N PRO A 446 39.99 34.54 29.99
CA PRO A 446 39.66 35.54 28.94
C PRO A 446 40.19 35.16 27.50
N GLY A 447 39.96 36.01 26.47
CA GLY A 447 40.69 36.04 25.17
C GLY A 447 41.84 37.07 25.15
N PRO A 448 42.25 37.74 24.03
CA PRO A 448 42.13 37.52 22.57
C PRO A 448 43.55 37.71 21.89
N PRO A 449 43.84 38.46 20.77
CA PRO A 449 43.17 38.78 19.48
C PRO A 449 44.03 38.67 18.16
N SER A 450 43.40 38.92 17.00
CA SER A 450 44.01 39.43 15.72
C SER A 450 44.88 38.47 14.85
N ASN A 451 45.19 38.67 13.55
CA ASN A 451 44.96 39.78 12.60
C ASN A 451 45.01 39.31 11.10
N ASN A 452 44.70 40.20 10.14
CA ASN A 452 44.65 39.95 8.67
C ASN A 452 46.01 39.71 7.97
N THR A 453 46.04 38.99 6.82
CA THR A 453 46.57 39.47 5.50
C THR A 453 46.47 38.44 4.35
N ASP A 454 46.71 38.91 3.11
CA ASP A 454 46.35 38.33 1.80
C ASP A 454 47.18 37.14 1.23
N CYS A 455 46.52 36.34 0.39
CA CYS A 455 46.87 35.73 -0.93
C CYS A 455 48.35 35.53 -1.41
N PRO A 456 48.62 34.67 -2.44
CA PRO A 456 47.76 33.67 -3.12
C PRO A 456 48.45 32.32 -3.49
N LYS A 457 47.68 31.41 -4.13
CA LYS A 457 48.11 30.26 -4.97
C LYS A 457 49.00 29.16 -4.36
N GLN A 458 48.43 27.97 -4.17
CA GLN A 458 48.85 26.78 -4.94
C GLN A 458 47.80 25.65 -4.89
N SER A 459 47.69 24.91 -5.98
CA SER A 459 46.78 23.77 -6.12
C SER A 459 47.22 22.58 -5.27
N GLN A 460 46.29 21.97 -4.53
CA GLN A 460 46.39 20.53 -4.26
C GLN A 460 45.02 19.88 -4.02
N VAL A 461 44.88 18.69 -4.59
CA VAL A 461 43.63 17.90 -4.61
C VAL A 461 43.52 17.11 -3.31
N ILE A 462 42.58 17.48 -2.45
CA ILE A 462 42.17 16.64 -1.31
C ILE A 462 40.64 16.52 -1.31
N ARG A 463 40.16 15.28 -1.44
CA ARG A 463 38.74 14.94 -1.27
C ARG A 463 38.37 15.03 0.20
N SER A 464 37.46 15.94 0.54
CA SER A 464 36.80 16.01 1.85
C SER A 464 35.32 16.31 1.67
N SER A 465 34.48 15.30 1.83
CA SER A 465 33.04 15.48 2.05
C SER A 465 32.73 15.14 3.52
N LYS A 466 32.78 16.18 4.36
CA LYS A 466 32.22 16.16 5.72
C LYS A 466 30.83 16.78 5.68
N THR A 467 29.91 16.16 6.42
CA THR A 467 28.75 16.77 7.08
C THR A 467 27.71 17.51 6.23
N SER A 468 26.50 16.95 6.20
CA SER A 468 25.29 17.73 6.47
C SER A 468 24.33 16.90 7.33
N GLU A 469 24.36 17.16 8.64
CA GLU A 469 23.19 16.91 9.49
C GLU A 469 22.14 17.94 9.08
N ASN A 470 21.05 17.52 8.43
CA ASN A 470 19.87 18.37 8.24
C ASN A 470 18.74 17.84 9.11
N GLN A 471 18.39 18.64 10.11
CA GLN A 471 17.22 18.45 10.95
C GLN A 471 15.97 18.67 10.10
N ASN A 472 15.14 17.64 9.94
CA ASN A 472 13.78 17.79 9.42
C ASN A 472 12.81 17.92 10.60
N GLU A 473 12.77 19.10 11.22
CA GLU A 473 11.64 19.52 12.05
C GLU A 473 10.47 19.93 11.14
N ALA A 474 9.72 18.94 10.64
CA ALA A 474 8.48 19.17 9.90
C ALA A 474 7.45 18.09 10.20
N SER A 475 6.22 18.51 10.47
CA SER A 475 5.03 17.69 10.81
C SER A 475 5.07 16.93 12.14
N LEU A 476 4.94 17.66 13.26
CA LEU A 476 4.59 17.11 14.58
C LEU A 476 3.11 17.34 14.94
N VAL A 477 2.25 17.51 13.92
CA VAL A 477 0.81 17.80 14.05
C VAL A 477 0.00 16.90 13.10
N ASP A 478 0.08 15.58 13.32
CA ASP A 478 -1.08 14.65 13.15
C ASP A 478 -0.79 13.18 13.58
N SER A 479 0.43 12.86 14.01
CA SER A 479 0.86 11.47 14.25
C SER A 479 0.19 10.75 15.45
N LYS A 480 -0.76 11.37 16.16
CA LYS A 480 -1.42 10.76 17.35
C LYS A 480 -2.39 9.62 17.02
N VAL A 481 -2.84 9.48 15.77
CA VAL A 481 -3.75 8.41 15.34
C VAL A 481 -3.01 7.09 15.08
N PHE A 482 -1.73 7.16 14.71
CA PHE A 482 -0.93 5.98 14.35
C PHE A 482 0.14 5.69 15.41
N ILE A 483 -0.18 4.78 16.32
CA ILE A 483 0.85 4.14 17.16
C ILE A 483 1.75 3.32 16.22
N GLY A 484 2.84 3.94 15.78
CA GLY A 484 3.87 3.25 15.02
C GLY A 484 4.35 2.04 15.81
N VAL A 485 4.21 0.83 15.25
CA VAL A 485 4.67 -0.39 15.90
C VAL A 485 6.19 -0.34 15.93
N GLU A 486 6.75 0.21 17.02
CA GLU A 486 8.18 0.25 17.26
C GLU A 486 8.73 -1.16 17.15
N ARG A 487 9.54 -1.39 16.11
CA ARG A 487 10.19 -2.67 15.86
C ARG A 487 11.19 -2.91 16.98
N ARG A 488 10.73 -3.57 18.04
CA ARG A 488 11.52 -3.92 19.24
C ARG A 488 12.90 -4.40 18.82
N ASN A 489 13.90 -3.56 19.08
CA ASN A 489 15.28 -3.78 18.64
C ASN A 489 15.83 -5.01 19.35
N THR A 490 15.72 -6.16 18.70
CA THR A 490 16.02 -7.48 19.26
C THR A 490 17.23 -8.06 18.58
N LYS A 491 18.12 -8.66 19.38
CA LYS A 491 19.39 -9.21 18.92
C LYS A 491 19.45 -10.69 19.23
N ARG A 492 20.15 -11.41 18.36
CA ARG A 492 20.16 -12.87 18.31
C ARG A 492 21.49 -13.35 18.87
N LEU A 493 21.47 -14.24 19.85
CA LEU A 493 22.68 -14.85 20.42
C LEU A 493 22.64 -16.37 20.22
N TYR A 494 23.82 -16.94 20.07
CA TYR A 494 24.09 -18.37 20.11
C TYR A 494 24.60 -18.75 21.50
N LEU A 495 24.07 -19.83 22.05
CA LEU A 495 24.45 -20.44 23.32
C LEU A 495 25.01 -21.84 23.07
N GLY A 496 26.20 -22.10 23.58
CA GLY A 496 26.86 -23.41 23.55
C GLY A 496 27.07 -23.98 24.95
N GLY A 497 27.38 -25.28 25.00
CA GLY A 497 27.69 -25.98 26.27
C GLY A 497 26.49 -26.33 27.14
N VAL A 498 25.26 -25.97 26.73
CA VAL A 498 24.04 -26.39 27.43
C VAL A 498 23.91 -27.92 27.36
N LYS A 499 23.77 -28.59 28.51
CA LYS A 499 23.64 -30.06 28.60
C LYS A 499 22.35 -30.54 27.92
N ASP A 500 22.40 -31.72 27.29
CA ASP A 500 21.19 -32.37 26.79
C ASP A 500 20.21 -32.71 27.93
N GLY A 501 18.91 -32.59 27.63
CA GLY A 501 17.82 -32.65 28.63
C GLY A 501 17.47 -31.33 29.32
N VAL A 502 18.25 -30.24 29.16
CA VAL A 502 17.84 -28.92 29.68
C VAL A 502 16.70 -28.34 28.82
N HIS A 503 15.62 -27.91 29.47
CA HIS A 503 14.46 -27.34 28.79
C HIS A 503 14.61 -25.83 28.53
N ALA A 504 13.90 -25.33 27.51
CA ALA A 504 13.89 -23.91 27.17
C ALA A 504 13.28 -23.02 28.28
N SER A 505 12.41 -23.57 29.14
CA SER A 505 11.87 -22.88 30.32
C SER A 505 12.97 -22.57 31.34
N THR A 506 13.80 -23.55 31.69
CA THR A 506 14.93 -23.40 32.61
C THR A 506 15.90 -22.30 32.17
N ILE A 507 16.13 -22.15 30.86
CA ILE A 507 16.96 -21.06 30.30
C ILE A 507 16.26 -19.70 30.46
N LYS A 508 14.94 -19.62 30.24
CA LYS A 508 14.17 -18.39 30.46
C LYS A 508 14.18 -17.98 31.93
N GLU A 509 13.91 -18.92 32.83
CA GLU A 509 13.90 -18.73 34.28
C GLU A 509 15.26 -18.25 34.78
N PHE A 510 16.36 -18.87 34.32
CA PHE A 510 17.73 -18.42 34.64
C PHE A 510 17.99 -16.98 34.20
N MET A 511 17.65 -16.62 32.95
CA MET A 511 17.85 -15.25 32.45
C MET A 511 16.96 -14.24 33.19
N GLN A 512 15.71 -14.60 33.51
CA GLN A 512 14.79 -13.75 34.27
C GLN A 512 15.28 -13.53 35.71
N GLY A 513 15.85 -14.55 36.35
CA GLY A 513 16.53 -14.42 37.65
C GLY A 513 17.81 -13.55 37.62
N LYS A 514 18.31 -13.24 36.42
CA LYS A 514 19.37 -12.26 36.15
C LYS A 514 18.83 -10.92 35.64
N GLY A 515 17.52 -10.65 35.72
CA GLY A 515 16.91 -9.40 35.25
C GLY A 515 16.68 -9.30 33.75
N VAL A 516 17.13 -10.29 32.96
CA VAL A 516 17.05 -10.28 31.49
C VAL A 516 15.83 -11.06 31.00
N GLN A 517 14.95 -10.42 30.20
CA GLN A 517 13.76 -11.07 29.65
C GLN A 517 13.96 -11.52 28.19
N PRO A 518 14.29 -12.81 27.91
CA PRO A 518 14.41 -13.30 26.55
C PRO A 518 13.06 -13.32 25.83
N THR A 519 13.02 -12.71 24.64
CA THR A 519 11.82 -12.68 23.78
C THR A 519 11.59 -14.00 23.05
N PHE A 520 12.64 -14.78 22.81
CA PHE A 520 12.57 -16.08 22.14
C PHE A 520 13.71 -16.99 22.61
N VAL A 521 13.44 -18.28 22.77
CA VAL A 521 14.43 -19.32 23.10
C VAL A 521 14.11 -20.57 22.28
N ARG A 522 15.07 -21.05 21.48
CA ARG A 522 14.93 -22.24 20.63
C ARG A 522 16.11 -23.18 20.81
N MET A 523 15.83 -24.36 21.33
CA MET A 523 16.77 -25.48 21.37
C MET A 523 17.00 -26.02 19.95
N MET A 524 18.25 -26.36 19.62
CA MET A 524 18.65 -26.91 18.33
C MET A 524 19.55 -28.12 18.57
N LYS A 525 19.34 -29.20 17.81
CA LYS A 525 20.15 -30.41 17.93
C LYS A 525 21.61 -30.11 17.59
N SER A 526 22.51 -30.30 18.55
CA SER A 526 23.95 -30.26 18.31
C SER A 526 24.38 -31.47 17.48
N ARG A 527 25.54 -31.37 16.81
CA ARG A 527 26.25 -32.54 16.27
C ARG A 527 27.12 -33.22 17.32
N ARG A 528 27.47 -32.52 18.41
CA ARG A 528 28.24 -33.06 19.53
C ARG A 528 27.30 -33.75 20.51
N SER A 529 27.61 -34.97 20.92
CA SER A 529 26.85 -35.71 21.94
C SER A 529 26.82 -34.96 23.27
N GLY A 530 25.75 -35.15 24.05
CA GLY A 530 25.60 -34.60 25.41
C GLY A 530 25.37 -33.08 25.51
N THR A 531 25.40 -32.33 24.41
CA THR A 531 25.16 -30.88 24.41
C THR A 531 24.10 -30.47 23.40
N VAL A 532 23.44 -29.34 23.65
CA VAL A 532 22.41 -28.74 22.80
C VAL A 532 22.84 -27.32 22.46
N ALA A 533 22.69 -26.93 21.19
CA ALA A 533 22.95 -25.57 20.77
C ALA A 533 21.66 -24.76 20.92
N VAL A 534 21.71 -23.58 21.56
CA VAL A 534 20.51 -22.78 21.82
C VAL A 534 20.60 -21.45 21.08
N ARG A 535 19.49 -21.03 20.48
CA ARG A 535 19.33 -19.69 19.91
C ARG A 535 18.39 -18.90 20.78
N ILE A 536 18.82 -17.72 21.21
CA ILE A 536 18.00 -16.77 21.96
C ILE A 536 17.84 -15.45 21.22
N ASN A 537 16.70 -14.79 21.40
CA ASN A 537 16.52 -13.39 21.02
C ASN A 537 16.28 -12.56 22.29
N VAL A 538 16.98 -11.46 22.44
CA VAL A 538 16.98 -10.55 23.61
C VAL A 538 16.85 -9.11 23.17
N ARG A 539 16.58 -8.15 24.07
CA ARG A 539 16.58 -6.73 23.70
C ARG A 539 18.03 -6.28 23.43
N ALA A 540 18.20 -5.26 22.60
CA ALA A 540 19.52 -4.74 22.26
C ALA A 540 20.26 -4.10 23.45
N SER A 541 19.52 -3.59 24.43
CA SER A 541 20.02 -3.10 25.72
C SER A 541 20.80 -4.17 26.48
N ASP A 542 20.24 -5.37 26.55
CA ASP A 542 20.64 -6.43 27.48
C ASP A 542 21.90 -7.19 27.00
N ILE A 543 22.33 -6.99 25.74
CA ILE A 543 23.44 -7.77 25.13
C ILE A 543 24.72 -7.66 25.95
N LYS A 544 25.06 -6.45 26.43
CA LYS A 544 26.33 -6.21 27.12
C LYS A 544 26.45 -7.10 28.35
N GLU A 545 25.40 -7.10 29.18
CA GLU A 545 25.27 -7.92 30.39
C GLU A 545 25.30 -9.43 30.07
N ILE A 546 24.54 -9.87 29.06
CA ILE A 546 24.48 -11.30 28.67
C ILE A 546 25.83 -11.84 28.15
N LEU A 547 26.69 -10.97 27.62
CA LEU A 547 28.01 -11.33 27.12
C LEU A 547 29.12 -11.18 28.17
N GLU A 548 28.81 -10.80 29.42
CA GLU A 548 29.80 -10.76 30.49
C GLU A 548 30.27 -12.17 30.88
N PRO A 549 31.58 -12.36 31.19
CA PRO A 549 32.14 -13.68 31.51
C PRO A 549 31.43 -14.43 32.66
N ASN A 550 30.82 -13.70 33.59
CA ASN A 550 30.17 -14.23 34.79
C ASN A 550 28.64 -14.32 34.69
N PHE A 551 28.04 -13.99 33.54
CA PHE A 551 26.59 -14.08 33.37
C PHE A 551 26.09 -15.53 33.33
N TRP A 552 26.84 -16.41 32.65
CA TRP A 552 26.47 -17.80 32.40
C TRP A 552 27.10 -18.78 33.41
N PRO A 553 26.46 -19.93 33.69
CA PRO A 553 27.07 -20.99 34.49
C PRO A 553 28.33 -21.55 33.83
N LYS A 554 29.24 -22.13 34.63
CA LYS A 554 30.45 -22.79 34.11
C LYS A 554 30.13 -23.76 32.98
N ASN A 555 30.95 -23.75 31.94
CA ASN A 555 30.81 -24.49 30.67
C ASN A 555 29.68 -24.04 29.73
N VAL A 556 28.85 -23.06 30.10
CA VAL A 556 27.88 -22.42 29.19
C VAL A 556 28.46 -21.11 28.69
N TYR A 557 28.45 -20.89 27.38
CA TYR A 557 28.96 -19.66 26.77
C TYR A 557 27.96 -19.08 25.77
N ALA A 558 27.84 -17.75 25.75
CA ALA A 558 27.07 -17.01 24.76
C ALA A 558 27.97 -16.24 23.80
N ARG A 559 27.49 -16.03 22.57
CA ARG A 559 28.12 -15.18 21.56
C ARG A 559 27.06 -14.61 20.62
N GLU A 560 27.35 -13.51 19.94
CA GLU A 560 26.44 -13.00 18.92
C GLU A 560 26.18 -14.02 17.80
N TRP A 561 24.92 -14.08 17.36
CA TRP A 561 24.52 -14.86 16.20
C TRP A 561 24.86 -14.10 14.91
N LEU A 562 26.00 -14.44 14.32
CA LEU A 562 26.43 -13.86 13.04
C LEU A 562 25.66 -14.47 11.86
N SER A 563 25.47 -13.70 10.79
CA SER A 563 25.02 -14.24 9.49
C SER A 563 26.08 -15.17 8.92
N LYS A 564 25.71 -16.02 7.95
CA LYS A 564 26.63 -16.96 7.29
C LYS A 564 27.86 -16.23 6.74
N ASP A 565 27.67 -15.17 5.98
CA ASP A 565 28.75 -14.36 5.38
C ASP A 565 29.57 -13.60 6.43
N LYS A 566 28.99 -13.15 7.57
CA LYS A 566 29.78 -12.61 8.69
C LYS A 566 30.59 -13.69 9.41
N TRP A 567 30.09 -14.92 9.46
CA TRP A 567 30.79 -16.06 10.04
C TRP A 567 31.97 -16.49 9.15
N GLU A 568 31.73 -16.63 7.84
CA GLU A 568 32.77 -16.97 6.84
C GLU A 568 33.87 -15.91 6.77
N LYS A 569 33.51 -14.61 6.77
CA LYS A 569 34.48 -13.52 6.86
C LYS A 569 35.27 -13.50 8.19
N ARG A 570 34.78 -14.16 9.24
CA ARG A 570 35.48 -14.28 10.53
C ARG A 570 36.37 -15.52 10.59
N SER A 571 35.95 -16.66 10.04
CA SER A 571 36.80 -17.87 9.96
C SER A 571 38.01 -17.66 9.04
N VAL A 572 37.81 -17.02 7.87
CA VAL A 572 38.92 -16.66 6.95
C VAL A 572 39.94 -15.70 7.61
N LYS A 573 39.54 -14.97 8.66
CA LYS A 573 40.44 -14.13 9.45
C LYS A 573 41.08 -14.85 10.65
N SER A 574 40.45 -15.87 11.24
CA SER A 574 41.07 -16.63 12.35
C SER A 574 42.21 -17.53 11.87
N ASP A 575 42.10 -18.09 10.66
CA ASP A 575 43.11 -19.00 10.10
C ASP A 575 44.44 -18.29 9.73
N ARG A 576 44.50 -16.95 9.90
CA ARG A 576 45.70 -16.13 9.68
C ARG A 576 46.38 -15.66 10.97
N ASP A 577 45.86 -16.05 12.14
CA ASP A 577 46.44 -15.68 13.44
C ASP A 577 46.78 -16.95 14.25
N PRO A 578 47.97 -17.54 14.02
CA PRO A 578 48.39 -18.79 14.67
C PRO A 578 48.66 -18.64 16.17
N SER A 579 48.55 -17.44 16.74
CA SER A 579 48.76 -17.19 18.17
C SER A 579 47.53 -17.49 19.05
N ARG A 580 46.37 -17.76 18.44
CA ARG A 580 45.09 -17.78 19.15
C ARG A 580 44.67 -19.19 19.55
N GLU A 581 45.06 -19.59 20.76
CA GLU A 581 44.57 -20.83 21.39
C GLU A 581 43.02 -20.86 21.43
N PRO A 582 42.40 -22.04 21.26
CA PRO A 582 40.96 -22.18 21.39
C PRO A 582 40.53 -21.90 22.84
N PRO A 583 39.45 -21.12 23.06
CA PRO A 583 38.96 -20.87 24.42
C PRO A 583 38.52 -22.20 25.07
N SER A 584 39.02 -22.41 26.29
CA SER A 584 38.84 -23.60 27.13
C SER A 584 37.40 -23.80 27.61
#